data_AF-A0A1H9VVM8-F1
#
_entry.id   AF-A0A1H9VVM8-F1
#
_cell.length_a   1.000
_cell.length_b   1.000
_cell.length_c   1.000
_cell.angle_alpha   90.00
_cell.angle_beta   90.00
_cell.angle_gamma   90.00
#
_symmetry.space_group_name_H-M   'P 1'
#
loop_
_entity.id
_entity.type
_entity.pdbx_description
1 polymer ?
#
loop_
_entity_poly.entity_id
_entity_poly.type
_entity_poly.pdbx_seq_one_letter_code
_entity_poly.pdbx_strand_id
1 'polypeptide(L)'
;MRIQKLIVLTALPLFSATLLTACSSTSVEAMCEVAKDHEEDLMAATDTTDSSLESRVELADAMVAYYGDLEGAAPGDIKDAVSASKATWEQIQEHLAAEDREAVRDAINSEESMQNQQAVYDYMKPSCGDIAMFDE
;
A
#
# COMPACT_ATOMS: atom_id res chain seq x y z
N MET A 1 13.86 -40.26 14.01
CA MET A 1 13.39 -38.86 13.99
C MET A 1 12.71 -38.63 12.64
N ARG A 2 11.37 -38.69 12.62
CA ARG A 2 10.42 -37.56 12.42
C ARG A 2 10.53 -36.84 11.05
N ILE A 3 9.83 -37.44 10.07
CA ILE A 3 8.94 -36.92 9.01
C ILE A 3 9.07 -35.44 8.59
N GLN A 4 9.36 -35.19 7.30
CA GLN A 4 8.48 -34.51 6.33
C GLN A 4 9.25 -34.15 5.04
N LYS A 5 9.18 -35.03 4.04
CA LYS A 5 9.35 -34.67 2.62
C LYS A 5 8.34 -35.51 1.84
N LEU A 6 7.16 -34.97 1.61
CA LEU A 6 6.21 -35.55 0.66
C LEU A 6 6.37 -34.81 -0.66
N ILE A 7 7.01 -35.49 -1.60
CA ILE A 7 6.92 -35.23 -3.03
C ILE A 7 5.56 -35.80 -3.48
N VAL A 8 4.84 -35.13 -4.39
CA VAL A 8 4.34 -35.71 -5.66
C VAL A 8 3.49 -34.68 -6.42
N LEU A 9 3.89 -34.53 -7.68
CA LEU A 9 3.31 -33.86 -8.84
C LEU A 9 1.77 -33.86 -8.96
N THR A 10 1.29 -32.90 -9.77
CA THR A 10 0.11 -32.88 -10.68
C THR A 10 -0.71 -31.60 -10.42
N ALA A 11 -1.05 -30.72 -11.36
CA ALA A 11 -1.04 -30.75 -12.81
C ALA A 11 -0.99 -29.30 -13.33
N LEU A 12 -0.30 -29.07 -14.45
CA LEU A 12 -0.71 -28.04 -15.39
C LEU A 12 -2.08 -28.44 -15.97
N PRO A 13 -3.02 -27.49 -16.10
CA PRO A 13 -3.96 -27.50 -17.21
C PRO A 13 -3.67 -26.29 -18.10
N LEU A 14 -3.08 -26.59 -19.25
CA LEU A 14 -3.24 -25.78 -20.45
C LEU A 14 -4.69 -25.94 -20.95
N PHE A 15 -5.22 -24.85 -21.49
CA PHE A 15 -6.39 -24.68 -22.36
C PHE A 15 -7.76 -24.32 -21.78
N SER A 16 -8.22 -23.18 -22.34
CA SER A 16 -9.59 -22.85 -22.76
C SER A 16 -10.49 -22.11 -21.77
N ALA A 17 -10.49 -20.80 -21.98
CA ALA A 17 -11.55 -19.85 -21.70
C ALA A 17 -12.96 -20.46 -21.78
N THR A 18 -13.80 -20.21 -20.79
CA THR A 18 -14.95 -19.29 -20.91
C THR A 18 -15.74 -19.20 -19.61
N LEU A 19 -16.21 -17.96 -19.34
CA LEU A 19 -17.39 -17.56 -18.56
C LEU A 19 -17.19 -17.14 -17.10
N LEU A 20 -17.16 -15.80 -16.97
CA LEU A 20 -17.96 -14.98 -16.04
C LEU A 20 -17.50 -14.92 -14.58
N THR A 21 -16.55 -14.01 -14.33
CA THR A 21 -16.87 -12.82 -13.52
C THR A 21 -16.17 -11.61 -14.13
N ALA A 22 -16.86 -10.93 -15.04
CA ALA A 22 -16.59 -9.51 -15.26
C ALA A 22 -17.13 -8.75 -14.04
N CYS A 23 -16.36 -8.76 -12.95
CA CYS A 23 -16.48 -7.79 -11.87
C CYS A 23 -15.14 -7.08 -11.77
N SER A 24 -15.12 -5.80 -12.15
CA SER A 24 -14.18 -4.78 -11.66
C SER A 24 -12.67 -5.05 -11.70
N SER A 25 -12.12 -5.80 -12.67
CA SER A 25 -10.66 -5.93 -12.81
C SER A 25 -9.97 -4.59 -13.10
N THR A 26 -10.68 -3.65 -13.73
CA THR A 26 -10.13 -2.37 -14.19
C THR A 26 -9.74 -1.43 -13.04
N SER A 27 -10.39 -1.54 -11.88
CA SER A 27 -10.13 -0.63 -10.76
C SER A 27 -8.94 -1.07 -9.91
N VAL A 28 -8.77 -2.38 -9.68
CA VAL A 28 -7.59 -2.89 -8.97
C VAL A 28 -6.34 -2.78 -9.85
N GLU A 29 -6.47 -3.05 -11.16
CA GLU A 29 -5.39 -2.82 -12.13
C GLU A 29 -4.91 -1.38 -12.11
N ALA A 30 -5.82 -0.40 -12.09
CA ALA A 30 -5.48 1.02 -11.97
C ALA A 30 -4.76 1.35 -10.65
N MET A 31 -5.20 0.78 -9.52
CA MET A 31 -4.48 0.93 -8.24
C MET A 31 -3.07 0.31 -8.30
N CYS A 32 -2.90 -0.83 -8.97
CA CYS A 32 -1.58 -1.43 -9.17
C CYS A 32 -0.67 -0.57 -10.06
N GLU A 33 -1.23 0.11 -11.07
CA GLU A 33 -0.48 1.07 -11.90
C GLU A 33 0.00 2.24 -11.04
N VAL A 34 -0.88 2.83 -10.23
CA VAL A 34 -0.50 3.89 -9.27
C VAL A 34 0.62 3.42 -8.34
N ALA A 35 0.52 2.22 -7.75
CA ALA A 35 1.57 1.72 -6.87
C ALA A 35 2.92 1.51 -7.58
N LYS A 36 2.92 1.13 -8.85
CA LYS A 36 4.16 1.00 -9.63
C LYS A 36 4.73 2.37 -10.00
N ASP A 37 3.87 3.31 -10.37
CA ASP A 37 4.29 4.67 -10.75
C ASP A 37 4.92 5.42 -9.57
N HIS A 38 4.50 5.11 -8.33
CA HIS A 38 5.04 5.70 -7.10
C HIS A 38 6.14 4.85 -6.42
N GLU A 39 6.46 3.66 -6.92
CA GLU A 39 7.40 2.72 -6.27
C GLU A 39 8.80 3.35 -6.12
N GLU A 40 9.31 4.00 -7.17
CA GLU A 40 10.62 4.65 -7.15
C GLU A 40 10.66 5.85 -6.19
N ASP A 41 9.63 6.68 -6.20
CA ASP A 41 9.53 7.86 -5.34
C ASP A 41 9.42 7.48 -3.86
N LEU A 42 8.63 6.45 -3.55
CA LEU A 42 8.46 5.95 -2.19
C LEU A 42 9.70 5.20 -1.69
N MET A 43 10.38 4.42 -2.54
CA MET A 43 11.69 3.86 -2.20
C MET A 43 12.73 4.94 -1.95
N ALA A 44 12.78 5.99 -2.78
CA ALA A 44 13.72 7.09 -2.59
C ALA A 44 13.46 7.85 -1.29
N ALA A 45 12.19 8.08 -0.94
CA ALA A 45 11.80 8.75 0.30
C ALA A 45 12.01 7.89 1.57
N THR A 46 12.06 6.56 1.43
CA THR A 46 12.30 5.62 2.55
C THR A 46 13.77 5.20 2.69
N ASP A 47 14.58 5.26 1.63
CA ASP A 47 16.03 4.96 1.62
C ASP A 47 16.89 6.12 2.19
N THR A 48 16.25 7.11 2.84
CA THR A 48 17.00 8.18 3.49
C THR A 48 17.66 7.66 4.76
N THR A 49 18.95 7.36 4.68
CA THR A 49 19.82 7.15 5.87
C THR A 49 19.87 8.37 6.81
N ASP A 50 19.38 9.53 6.34
CA ASP A 50 19.15 10.72 7.15
C ASP A 50 17.75 10.69 7.77
N SER A 51 17.69 10.73 9.10
CA SER A 51 16.42 10.75 9.86
C SER A 51 15.97 12.18 10.16
N SER A 52 16.43 13.14 9.36
CA SER A 52 16.15 14.57 9.45
C SER A 52 14.66 14.87 9.34
N LEU A 53 14.28 16.10 9.71
CA LEU A 53 12.91 16.57 9.51
C LEU A 53 12.56 16.66 8.02
N GLU A 54 13.51 17.09 7.19
CA GLU A 54 13.36 17.23 5.74
C GLU A 54 12.99 15.89 5.10
N SER A 55 13.75 14.82 5.37
CA SER A 55 13.45 13.49 4.83
C SER A 55 12.11 12.92 5.29
N ARG A 56 11.65 13.26 6.50
CA ARG A 56 10.32 12.85 6.99
C ARG A 56 9.18 13.60 6.29
N VAL A 57 9.40 14.88 5.98
CA VAL A 57 8.45 15.69 5.22
C VAL A 57 8.36 15.16 3.79
N GLU A 58 9.49 14.86 3.15
CA GLU A 58 9.53 14.24 1.81
C GLU A 58 8.76 12.92 1.77
N LEU A 59 8.93 12.05 2.77
CA LEU A 59 8.14 10.82 2.89
C LEU A 59 6.65 11.09 3.05
N ALA A 60 6.28 12.03 3.91
CA ALA A 60 4.87 12.36 4.11
C ALA A 60 4.23 12.95 2.84
N ASP A 61 4.94 13.80 2.11
CA ASP A 61 4.53 14.35 0.81
C ASP A 61 4.33 13.25 -0.23
N ALA A 62 5.29 12.32 -0.35
CA ALA A 62 5.18 11.18 -1.25
C ALA A 62 3.98 10.29 -0.90
N MET A 63 3.73 10.03 0.38
CA MET A 63 2.60 9.22 0.83
C MET A 63 1.24 9.91 0.61
N VAL A 64 1.14 11.22 0.80
CA VAL A 64 -0.09 11.98 0.48
C VAL A 64 -0.37 11.96 -1.02
N ALA A 65 0.66 12.11 -1.87
CA ALA A 65 0.53 12.00 -3.31
C ALA A 65 0.07 10.59 -3.73
N TYR A 66 0.73 9.56 -3.22
CA TYR A 66 0.39 8.16 -3.48
C TYR A 66 -1.06 7.83 -3.11
N TYR A 67 -1.49 8.14 -1.89
CA TYR A 67 -2.87 7.88 -1.47
C TYR A 67 -3.87 8.79 -2.18
N GLY A 68 -3.46 9.99 -2.62
CA GLY A 68 -4.27 10.87 -3.46
C GLY A 68 -4.56 10.28 -4.84
N ASP A 69 -3.56 9.71 -5.50
CA ASP A 69 -3.72 9.06 -6.81
C ASP A 69 -4.47 7.72 -6.66
N LEU A 70 -4.18 6.96 -5.59
CA LEU A 70 -4.96 5.77 -5.26
C LEU A 70 -6.43 6.09 -5.05
N GLU A 71 -6.78 7.20 -4.39
CA GLU A 71 -8.18 7.58 -4.16
C GLU A 71 -8.95 7.82 -5.47
N GLY A 72 -8.24 8.28 -6.50
CA GLY A 72 -8.76 8.43 -7.86
C GLY A 72 -8.98 7.10 -8.58
N ALA A 73 -8.13 6.11 -8.32
CA ALA A 73 -8.20 4.76 -8.90
C ALA A 73 -9.08 3.79 -8.08
N ALA A 74 -9.32 4.08 -6.80
CA ALA A 74 -9.92 3.18 -5.85
C ALA A 74 -11.40 2.88 -6.16
N PRO A 75 -11.79 1.59 -6.24
CA PRO A 75 -13.18 1.20 -6.29
C PRO A 75 -13.88 1.47 -4.95
N GLY A 76 -15.22 1.54 -5.00
CA GLY A 76 -16.04 1.99 -3.87
C GLY A 76 -15.97 1.13 -2.60
N ASP A 77 -15.50 -0.11 -2.69
CA ASP A 77 -15.31 -1.04 -1.57
C ASP A 77 -14.01 -0.79 -0.78
N ILE A 78 -13.01 -0.12 -1.37
CA ILE A 78 -11.75 0.22 -0.70
C ILE A 78 -11.53 1.74 -0.56
N LYS A 79 -12.35 2.55 -1.23
CA LYS A 79 -12.20 4.01 -1.28
C LYS A 79 -12.14 4.66 0.11
N ASP A 80 -12.97 4.24 1.05
CA ASP A 80 -12.97 4.81 2.40
C ASP A 80 -11.65 4.55 3.14
N ALA A 81 -11.06 3.36 3.00
CA ALA A 81 -9.77 3.03 3.60
C ALA A 81 -8.60 3.80 2.95
N VAL A 82 -8.68 4.04 1.64
CA VAL A 82 -7.72 4.88 0.91
C VAL A 82 -7.82 6.34 1.35
N SER A 83 -9.05 6.90 1.42
CA SER A 83 -9.29 8.27 1.89
C SER A 83 -8.85 8.45 3.35
N ALA A 84 -9.08 7.46 4.22
CA ALA A 84 -8.65 7.51 5.61
C ALA A 84 -7.13 7.41 5.77
N SER A 85 -6.48 6.57 4.97
CA SER A 85 -5.01 6.51 4.91
C SER A 85 -4.42 7.85 4.45
N LYS A 86 -4.99 8.46 3.41
CA LYS A 86 -4.60 9.80 2.94
C LYS A 86 -4.70 10.85 4.05
N ALA A 87 -5.86 10.92 4.72
CA ALA A 87 -6.10 11.87 5.80
C ALA A 87 -5.10 11.70 6.96
N THR A 88 -4.67 10.46 7.24
CA THR A 88 -3.64 10.19 8.25
C THR A 88 -2.29 10.78 7.85
N TRP A 89 -1.89 10.64 6.58
CA TRP A 89 -0.64 11.22 6.07
C TRP A 89 -0.68 12.75 5.99
N GLU A 90 -1.83 13.34 5.67
CA GLU A 90 -2.03 14.79 5.76
C GLU A 90 -1.88 15.29 7.21
N GLN A 91 -2.41 14.57 8.20
CA GLN A 91 -2.18 14.89 9.62
C GLN A 91 -0.70 14.76 10.03
N ILE A 92 0.00 13.72 9.54
CA ILE A 92 1.44 13.55 9.77
C ILE A 92 2.22 14.74 9.21
N GLN A 93 1.90 15.23 8.00
CA GLN A 93 2.52 16.45 7.45
C GLN A 93 2.30 17.66 8.36
N GLU A 94 1.06 17.87 8.83
CA GLU A 94 0.74 18.98 9.74
C GLU A 94 1.57 18.90 11.04
N HIS A 95 1.69 17.71 11.62
CA HIS A 95 2.48 17.48 12.83
C HIS A 95 3.98 17.64 12.58
N LEU A 96 4.49 17.23 11.41
CA LEU A 96 5.89 17.46 11.01
C LEU A 96 6.18 18.96 10.85
N ALA A 97 5.28 19.72 10.23
CA ALA A 97 5.40 21.17 10.08
C ALA A 97 5.38 21.90 11.44
N ALA A 98 4.68 21.34 12.43
CA ALA A 98 4.67 21.83 13.81
C ALA A 98 5.85 21.32 14.66
N GLU A 99 6.72 20.46 14.09
CA GLU A 99 7.79 19.73 14.79
C GLU A 99 7.29 18.88 15.99
N ASP A 100 6.01 18.47 15.98
CA ASP A 100 5.40 17.67 17.03
C ASP A 100 5.67 16.18 16.83
N ARG A 101 6.81 15.73 17.37
CA ARG A 101 7.26 14.34 17.24
C ARG A 101 6.36 13.33 17.94
N GLU A 102 5.65 13.73 19.01
CA GLU A 102 4.74 12.84 19.74
C GLU A 102 3.47 12.62 18.91
N ALA A 103 2.89 13.69 18.38
CA ALA A 103 1.73 13.59 17.49
C ALA A 103 2.03 12.82 16.20
N VAL A 104 3.21 13.00 15.58
CA VAL A 104 3.64 12.18 14.43
C VAL A 104 3.67 10.69 14.79
N ARG A 105 4.25 10.37 15.95
CA ARG A 105 4.35 8.98 16.41
C ARG A 105 2.97 8.39 16.66
N ASP A 106 2.09 9.13 17.30
CA ASP A 106 0.75 8.68 17.65
C ASP A 106 -0.11 8.48 16.40
N ALA A 107 -0.01 9.38 15.41
CA ALA A 107 -0.71 9.25 14.14
C ALA A 107 -0.27 7.98 13.38
N ILE A 108 1.05 7.77 13.23
CA ILE A 108 1.61 6.59 12.54
C ILE A 108 1.18 5.29 13.23
N ASN A 109 1.30 5.23 14.56
CA ASN A 109 1.07 4.01 15.34
C ASN A 109 -0.38 3.86 15.84
N SER A 110 -1.29 4.72 15.39
CA SER A 110 -2.70 4.59 15.75
C SER A 110 -3.26 3.29 15.15
N GLU A 111 -4.13 2.63 15.92
CA GLU A 111 -4.78 1.39 15.47
C GLU A 111 -5.53 1.60 14.15
N GLU A 112 -6.18 2.75 14.02
CA GLU A 112 -6.92 3.14 12.81
C GLU A 112 -5.99 3.32 11.60
N SER A 113 -4.86 4.00 11.75
CA SER A 113 -3.85 4.14 10.69
C SER A 113 -3.37 2.79 10.18
N MET A 114 -2.99 1.89 11.10
CA MET A 114 -2.52 0.55 10.73
C MET A 114 -3.60 -0.28 10.05
N GLN A 115 -4.85 -0.23 10.53
CA GLN A 115 -5.97 -0.96 9.93
C GLN A 115 -6.29 -0.47 8.51
N ASN A 116 -6.28 0.84 8.28
CA ASN A 116 -6.57 1.40 6.96
C ASN A 116 -5.47 1.06 5.95
N GLN A 117 -4.20 1.19 6.33
CA GLN A 117 -3.07 0.83 5.47
C GLN A 117 -3.04 -0.68 5.17
N GLN A 118 -3.30 -1.52 6.18
CA GLN A 118 -3.41 -2.97 5.99
C GLN A 118 -4.57 -3.34 5.07
N ALA A 119 -5.71 -2.67 5.18
CA ALA A 119 -6.85 -2.91 4.31
C ALA A 119 -6.52 -2.62 2.83
N VAL A 120 -5.83 -1.52 2.56
CA VAL A 120 -5.38 -1.17 1.20
C VAL A 120 -4.39 -2.22 0.68
N TYR A 121 -3.44 -2.64 1.51
CA TYR A 121 -2.48 -3.69 1.15
C TYR A 121 -3.17 -5.03 0.84
N ASP A 122 -4.03 -5.52 1.74
CA ASP A 122 -4.75 -6.79 1.58
C ASP A 122 -5.65 -6.78 0.35
N TYR A 123 -6.19 -5.62 -0.01
CA TYR A 123 -6.99 -5.43 -1.21
C TYR A 123 -6.15 -5.55 -2.49
N MET A 124 -4.96 -4.94 -2.51
CA MET A 124 -4.10 -4.87 -3.69
C MET A 124 -3.27 -6.14 -3.89
N LYS A 125 -2.83 -6.79 -2.82
CA LYS A 125 -1.94 -7.96 -2.83
C LYS A 125 -2.36 -9.09 -3.80
N PRO A 126 -3.63 -9.53 -3.86
CA PRO A 126 -4.05 -10.61 -4.75
C PRO A 126 -3.88 -10.29 -6.25
N SER A 127 -3.88 -9.00 -6.61
CA SER A 127 -3.85 -8.53 -8.00
C SER A 127 -2.48 -7.96 -8.40
N CYS A 128 -1.81 -7.24 -7.51
CA CYS A 128 -0.52 -6.63 -7.79
C CYS A 128 0.68 -7.55 -7.46
N GLY A 129 0.46 -8.65 -6.71
CA GLY A 129 1.53 -9.42 -6.10
C GLY A 129 2.07 -8.74 -4.83
N ASP A 130 3.19 -9.21 -4.29
CA ASP A 130 3.93 -8.47 -3.28
C ASP A 130 4.56 -7.25 -3.97
N ILE A 131 3.98 -6.07 -3.77
CA ILE A 131 4.60 -4.80 -4.17
C ILE A 131 5.73 -4.56 -3.17
N ALA A 132 6.95 -4.35 -3.66
CA ALA A 132 8.17 -4.29 -2.84
C ALA A 132 8.11 -3.22 -1.72
N MET A 133 7.22 -2.23 -1.84
CA MET A 133 6.94 -1.23 -0.79
C MET A 133 6.42 -1.81 0.53
N PHE A 134 6.00 -3.07 0.57
CA PHE A 134 5.42 -3.72 1.75
C PHE A 134 6.14 -5.02 2.17
N ASP A 135 7.28 -5.34 1.55
CA ASP A 135 8.10 -6.46 2.00
C ASP A 135 8.99 -6.02 3.18
N GLU A 136 8.88 -6.74 4.30
CA GLU A 136 9.71 -6.58 5.52
C GLU A 136 11.22 -6.71 5.28
#